data_AF-A0A969GNR6-F1
#
_entry.id   AF-A0A969GNR6-F1
#
_cell.length_a   1.000
_cell.length_b   1.000
_cell.length_c   1.000
_cell.angle_alpha   90.00
_cell.angle_beta   90.00
_cell.angle_gamma   90.00
#
_symmetry.space_group_name_H-M   'P 1'
#
loop_
_entity.id
_entity.type
_entity.pdbx_description
1 polymer ?
#
loop_
_entity_poly.entity_id
_entity_poly.type
_entity_poly.pdbx_seq_one_letter_code
_entity_poly.pdbx_strand_id
1 'polypeptide(L)'
;MAATCSTNLADAGGGVYVLKSGFTFQNNVVTGNGKQLASASGDGGGLYLADTPAAGLVIQSNYFGFGQSPRGAAIYARLRSNETAFLRHNTIAHHATGSVILAQANSKLAFEDSIIAFNSDPQAIVIGVGARAESGASAPAVSLNRTLWYQNGANTDGSAAVTTANDFSGDPAFMDDGYHIKRISAAYGKGDAGASIPDRDGDLRPIGANRDLGADEYAKAQVVRYVAAGAGGDTPCTNYLSPCPWIQTAVDASNAGDLIKVAGGSYTRLNQKNGTTQVIYLDRSVSIEGGYYARTDTNTATEGLFSDYDWEAPHAAETPTIVNPAGQGRALYVNGVGVNPSLSLLTLTN
;
A
#
# COMPACT_ATOMS: atom_id res chain seq x y z
N MET A 1 -9.21 0.45 17.04
CA MET A 1 -10.32 1.08 16.30
C MET A 1 -9.74 2.28 15.58
N ALA A 2 -9.66 2.20 14.25
CA ALA A 2 -9.30 3.33 13.41
C ALA A 2 -10.43 4.38 13.44
N ALA A 3 -10.10 5.67 13.56
CA ALA A 3 -11.08 6.74 13.49
C ALA A 3 -11.15 7.33 12.08
N THR A 4 -12.37 7.64 11.62
CA THR A 4 -12.62 8.32 10.35
C THR A 4 -13.11 9.74 10.63
N CYS A 5 -12.41 10.73 10.07
CA CYS A 5 -12.80 12.13 10.07
C CYS A 5 -13.07 12.56 8.62
N SER A 6 -14.31 12.91 8.29
CA SER A 6 -14.66 13.21 6.91
C SER A 6 -15.66 14.33 6.71
N THR A 7 -15.58 14.97 5.54
CA THR A 7 -16.57 15.95 5.03
C THR A 7 -16.80 17.18 5.90
N ASN A 8 -15.83 17.52 6.74
CA ASN A 8 -15.89 18.72 7.58
C ASN A 8 -15.40 19.96 6.81
N LEU A 9 -16.00 21.11 7.10
CA LEU A 9 -15.64 22.40 6.52
C LEU A 9 -15.26 23.38 7.62
N ALA A 10 -14.04 23.93 7.57
CA ALA A 10 -13.58 24.97 8.49
C ALA A 10 -12.61 25.91 7.78
N ASP A 11 -12.42 27.13 8.30
CA ASP A 11 -11.44 28.07 7.72
C ASP A 11 -10.00 27.57 7.85
N ALA A 12 -9.72 26.80 8.91
CA ALA A 12 -8.47 26.08 9.07
C ALA A 12 -8.69 24.73 9.78
N GLY A 13 -7.98 23.69 9.34
CA GLY A 13 -8.06 22.37 9.96
C GLY A 13 -9.43 21.73 9.78
N GLY A 14 -9.89 21.62 8.54
CA GLY A 14 -11.20 21.07 8.18
C GLY A 14 -11.51 19.79 8.95
N GLY A 15 -10.59 18.82 8.93
CA GLY A 15 -10.71 17.59 9.70
C GLY A 15 -10.23 17.72 11.15
N VAL A 16 -8.98 18.16 11.35
CA VAL A 16 -8.32 18.19 12.66
C VAL A 16 -7.49 19.46 12.80
N TYR A 17 -7.64 20.16 13.92
CA TYR A 17 -6.85 21.32 14.29
C TYR A 17 -6.10 21.07 15.60
N VAL A 18 -4.78 21.19 15.58
CA VAL A 18 -3.92 21.02 16.76
C VAL A 18 -3.23 22.34 17.08
N LEU A 19 -3.43 22.87 18.28
CA LEU A 19 -2.82 24.12 18.74
C LEU A 19 -1.83 23.88 19.87
N LYS A 20 -0.57 24.27 19.66
CA LYS A 20 0.48 24.37 20.69
C LYS A 20 0.77 23.07 21.48
N SER A 21 0.27 21.93 21.00
CA SER A 21 0.23 20.67 21.74
C SER A 21 0.85 19.54 20.93
N GLY A 22 1.57 18.63 21.59
CA GLY A 22 1.97 17.36 20.96
C GLY A 22 0.74 16.49 20.69
N PHE A 23 0.85 15.57 19.74
CA PHE A 23 -0.29 14.78 19.29
C PHE A 23 0.16 13.44 18.70
N THR A 24 -0.56 12.37 19.03
CA THR A 24 -0.39 11.08 18.37
C THR A 24 -1.57 10.87 17.43
N PHE A 25 -1.26 10.84 16.14
CA PHE A 25 -2.20 10.61 15.06
C PHE A 25 -1.80 9.36 14.30
N GLN A 26 -2.45 8.25 14.63
CA GLN A 26 -2.14 6.95 14.04
C GLN A 26 -3.38 6.20 13.62
N ASN A 27 -3.30 5.50 12.50
CA ASN A 27 -4.35 4.58 12.03
C ASN A 27 -5.68 5.30 11.77
N ASN A 28 -5.64 6.51 11.19
CA ASN A 28 -6.85 7.31 10.90
C ASN A 28 -7.10 7.45 9.41
N VAL A 29 -8.37 7.63 9.05
CA VAL A 29 -8.80 8.10 7.72
C VAL A 29 -9.26 9.54 7.84
N VAL A 30 -8.63 10.43 7.07
CA VAL A 30 -9.00 11.85 6.97
C VAL A 30 -9.34 12.13 5.52
N THR A 31 -10.64 12.20 5.20
CA THR A 31 -11.09 12.25 3.80
C THR A 31 -12.16 13.29 3.52
N GLY A 32 -12.05 14.01 2.39
CA GLY A 32 -13.09 14.95 1.96
C GLY A 32 -13.25 16.19 2.84
N ASN A 33 -12.30 16.45 3.74
CA ASN A 33 -12.32 17.63 4.60
C ASN A 33 -11.76 18.84 3.84
N GLY A 34 -12.32 20.03 4.08
CA GLY A 34 -12.04 21.18 3.24
C GLY A 34 -12.23 22.52 3.93
N LYS A 35 -12.00 23.57 3.15
CA LYS A 35 -12.25 24.93 3.59
C LYS A 35 -13.74 25.27 3.56
N GLN A 36 -14.18 26.16 4.43
CA GLN A 36 -15.48 26.81 4.26
C GLN A 36 -15.46 27.68 2.98
N LEU A 37 -16.47 27.51 2.10
CA LEU A 37 -16.54 28.12 0.76
C LEU A 37 -16.38 29.65 0.73
N ALA A 38 -16.70 30.33 1.84
CA ALA A 38 -16.64 31.79 1.96
C ALA A 38 -15.24 32.36 2.29
N SER A 39 -14.24 31.51 2.59
CA SER A 39 -12.91 31.97 3.01
C SER A 39 -11.87 31.92 1.88
N ALA A 40 -11.14 33.02 1.73
CA ALA A 40 -10.06 33.18 0.76
C ALA A 40 -8.77 32.46 1.16
N SER A 41 -8.59 32.12 2.45
CA SER A 41 -7.31 31.65 3.02
C SER A 41 -7.38 30.23 3.62
N GLY A 42 -8.17 29.33 3.01
CA GLY A 42 -8.39 27.98 3.51
C GLY A 42 -7.08 27.20 3.68
N ASP A 43 -6.73 26.89 4.93
CA ASP A 43 -5.49 26.22 5.29
C ASP A 43 -5.78 24.88 6.00
N GLY A 44 -5.13 23.78 5.59
CA GLY A 44 -5.24 22.49 6.29
C GLY A 44 -6.61 21.84 6.11
N GLY A 45 -6.84 21.21 4.96
CA GLY A 45 -8.09 20.49 4.71
C GLY A 45 -8.26 19.31 5.66
N GLY A 46 -7.22 18.46 5.74
CA GLY A 46 -7.15 17.33 6.65
C GLY A 46 -6.67 17.71 8.05
N LEU A 47 -5.36 17.85 8.22
CA LEU A 47 -4.69 18.10 9.50
C LEU A 47 -4.00 19.46 9.49
N TYR A 48 -4.35 20.34 10.43
CA TYR A 48 -3.72 21.63 10.64
C TYR A 48 -2.95 21.64 11.97
N LEU A 49 -1.63 21.77 11.90
CA LEU A 49 -0.74 21.90 13.05
C LEU A 49 -0.38 23.39 13.24
N ALA A 50 -0.86 23.97 14.32
CA ALA A 50 -0.69 25.37 14.69
C ALA A 50 0.26 25.51 15.87
N ASP A 51 1.45 26.07 15.65
CA ASP A 51 2.47 26.31 16.67
C ASP A 51 2.78 25.05 17.50
N THR A 52 2.70 23.89 16.86
CA THR A 52 2.82 22.57 17.50
C THR A 52 4.31 22.24 17.72
N PRO A 53 4.72 21.70 18.88
CA PRO A 53 6.06 21.15 19.05
C PRO A 53 6.24 19.87 18.20
N ALA A 54 7.43 19.67 17.62
CA ALA A 54 7.77 18.42 16.94
C ALA A 54 7.99 17.28 17.94
N ALA A 55 8.53 17.59 19.13
CA ALA A 55 8.64 16.64 20.24
C ALA A 55 7.29 16.00 20.56
N GLY A 56 7.25 14.67 20.49
CA GLY A 56 6.05 13.88 20.79
C GLY A 56 4.97 13.90 19.69
N LEU A 57 5.23 14.53 18.55
CA LEU A 57 4.35 14.42 17.38
C LEU A 57 4.62 13.08 16.68
N VAL A 58 3.59 12.24 16.62
CA VAL A 58 3.62 10.95 15.93
C VAL A 58 2.50 10.96 14.90
N ILE A 59 2.84 10.94 13.62
CA ILE A 59 1.85 10.86 12.52
C ILE A 59 2.19 9.63 11.68
N GLN A 60 1.43 8.54 11.84
CA GLN A 60 1.78 7.29 11.19
C GLN A 60 0.59 6.45 10.73
N SER A 61 0.75 5.69 9.65
CA SER A 61 -0.28 4.74 9.20
C SER A 61 -1.64 5.40 8.98
N ASN A 62 -1.66 6.68 8.57
CA ASN A 62 -2.89 7.40 8.27
C ASN A 62 -3.11 7.49 6.77
N TYR A 63 -4.38 7.50 6.36
CA TYR A 63 -4.82 7.85 5.03
C TYR A 63 -5.37 9.29 5.00
N PHE A 64 -4.77 10.15 4.17
CA PHE A 64 -5.27 11.50 3.89
C PHE A 64 -5.76 11.56 2.44
N GLY A 65 -7.07 11.59 2.25
CA GLY A 65 -7.73 11.56 0.94
C GLY A 65 -8.53 12.82 0.63
N PHE A 66 -8.67 13.17 -0.65
CA PHE A 66 -9.73 14.07 -1.13
C PHE A 66 -9.86 15.43 -0.42
N GLY A 67 -8.76 15.98 0.10
CA GLY A 67 -8.76 17.26 0.81
C GLY A 67 -9.06 18.43 -0.11
N GLN A 68 -9.91 19.36 0.35
CA GLN A 68 -10.39 20.50 -0.44
C GLN A 68 -9.93 21.83 0.18
N SER A 69 -8.61 22.05 0.27
CA SER A 69 -8.04 23.32 0.75
C SER A 69 -6.92 23.80 -0.16
N PRO A 70 -6.87 25.10 -0.50
CA PRO A 70 -5.79 25.68 -1.34
C PRO A 70 -4.38 25.47 -0.77
N ARG A 71 -4.25 25.31 0.55
CA ARG A 71 -2.97 25.25 1.25
C ARG A 71 -2.97 24.10 2.24
N GLY A 72 -2.18 23.07 1.98
CA GLY A 72 -2.09 21.88 2.84
C GLY A 72 -3.40 21.09 2.86
N ALA A 73 -3.92 20.69 1.70
CA ALA A 73 -5.15 19.91 1.57
C ALA A 73 -5.15 18.64 2.45
N ALA A 74 -4.01 17.94 2.53
CA ALA A 74 -3.80 16.85 3.49
C ALA A 74 -3.28 17.38 4.83
N ILE A 75 -2.12 18.05 4.81
CA ILE A 75 -1.39 18.47 6.01
C ILE A 75 -0.91 19.90 5.83
N TYR A 76 -1.27 20.75 6.79
CA TYR A 76 -0.66 22.06 6.99
C TYR A 76 0.14 22.04 8.28
N ALA A 77 1.45 22.28 8.20
CA ALA A 77 2.34 22.27 9.34
C ALA A 77 2.97 23.63 9.60
N ARG A 78 2.66 24.19 10.77
CA ARG A 78 3.35 25.34 11.36
C ARG A 78 3.86 24.93 12.73
N LEU A 79 5.07 24.36 12.78
CA LEU A 79 5.70 23.94 14.03
C LEU A 79 6.42 25.11 14.70
N ARG A 80 6.54 25.07 16.03
CA ARG A 80 7.25 26.08 16.82
C ARG A 80 8.69 25.70 17.18
N SER A 81 9.06 24.43 17.07
CA SER A 81 10.40 23.91 17.42
C SER A 81 11.21 23.57 16.18
N ASN A 82 12.54 23.70 16.26
CA ASN A 82 13.48 23.36 15.17
C ASN A 82 13.85 21.87 15.10
N GLU A 83 13.16 21.03 15.85
CA GLU A 83 13.26 19.56 15.82
C GLU A 83 12.49 18.98 14.63
N THR A 84 12.85 17.76 14.22
CA THR A 84 12.19 17.05 13.12
C THR A 84 10.99 16.26 13.63
N ALA A 85 9.83 16.45 12.99
CA ALA A 85 8.67 15.58 13.14
C ALA A 85 8.77 14.42 12.15
N PHE A 86 8.57 13.19 12.63
CA PHE A 86 8.60 12.00 11.79
C PHE A 86 7.18 11.57 11.40
N LEU A 87 6.97 11.39 10.10
CA LEU A 87 5.71 10.96 9.49
C LEU A 87 5.96 9.64 8.76
N ARG A 88 5.45 8.53 9.29
CA ARG A 88 5.80 7.19 8.78
C ARG A 88 4.61 6.49 8.18
N HIS A 89 4.79 5.78 7.06
CA HIS A 89 3.74 4.90 6.55
C HIS A 89 2.41 5.64 6.31
N ASN A 90 2.43 6.89 5.87
CA ASN A 90 1.18 7.59 5.54
C ASN A 90 0.88 7.43 4.05
N THR A 91 -0.40 7.26 3.73
CA THR A 91 -0.91 7.33 2.35
C THR A 91 -1.58 8.68 2.17
N ILE A 92 -1.11 9.46 1.19
CA ILE A 92 -1.65 10.78 0.88
C ILE A 92 -2.03 10.79 -0.60
N ALA A 93 -3.33 10.77 -0.90
CA ALA A 93 -3.79 10.61 -2.27
C ALA A 93 -5.06 11.39 -2.61
N HIS A 94 -5.31 11.57 -3.91
CA HIS A 94 -6.54 12.14 -4.47
C HIS A 94 -6.86 13.58 -4.09
N HIS A 95 -5.84 14.42 -3.93
CA HIS A 95 -6.07 15.85 -3.68
C HIS A 95 -6.12 16.59 -5.01
N ALA A 96 -7.29 17.17 -5.30
CA ALA A 96 -7.56 17.83 -6.58
C ALA A 96 -7.31 19.36 -6.56
N THR A 97 -6.97 19.93 -5.39
CA THR A 97 -6.83 21.38 -5.24
C THR A 97 -5.70 21.75 -4.30
N GLY A 98 -4.90 22.75 -4.67
CA GLY A 98 -3.95 23.40 -3.78
C GLY A 98 -2.72 22.55 -3.43
N SER A 99 -1.88 23.08 -2.55
CA SER A 99 -0.75 22.28 -2.06
C SER A 99 -1.27 21.14 -1.17
N VAL A 100 -0.76 19.92 -1.34
CA VAL A 100 -1.23 18.78 -0.54
C VAL A 100 -0.61 18.78 0.85
N ILE A 101 0.71 18.96 0.91
CA ILE A 101 1.47 19.19 2.13
C ILE A 101 2.04 20.60 2.07
N LEU A 102 1.83 21.38 3.13
CA LEU A 102 2.42 22.70 3.30
C LEU A 102 3.21 22.77 4.60
N ALA A 103 4.53 22.97 4.51
CA ALA A 103 5.39 23.22 5.67
C ALA A 103 5.75 24.72 5.76
N GLN A 104 5.57 25.32 6.94
CA GLN A 104 5.87 26.74 7.21
C GLN A 104 6.61 26.92 8.54
N ALA A 105 7.18 28.11 8.77
CA ALA A 105 7.91 28.45 9.99
C ALA A 105 8.98 27.39 10.33
N ASN A 106 9.03 26.88 11.56
CA ASN A 106 10.07 25.95 12.00
C ASN A 106 9.82 24.49 11.58
N SER A 107 8.84 24.24 10.72
CA SER A 107 8.44 22.90 10.32
C SER A 107 9.56 22.15 9.60
N LYS A 108 10.13 21.16 10.27
CA LYS A 108 10.97 20.12 9.68
C LYS A 108 10.21 18.80 9.68
N LEU A 109 9.76 18.36 8.52
CA LEU A 109 8.95 17.14 8.36
C LEU A 109 9.78 16.06 7.68
N ALA A 110 9.91 14.90 8.31
CA ALA A 110 10.57 13.73 7.73
C ALA A 110 9.55 12.65 7.41
N PHE A 111 9.28 12.45 6.13
CA PHE A 111 8.45 11.36 5.63
C PHE A 111 9.31 10.11 5.40
N GLU A 112 8.88 8.99 5.96
CA GLU A 112 9.48 7.68 5.75
C GLU A 112 8.40 6.70 5.27
N ASP A 113 8.72 5.90 4.26
CA ASP A 113 7.89 4.79 3.80
C ASP A 113 6.46 5.20 3.41
N SER A 114 6.31 6.31 2.68
CA SER A 114 5.00 6.91 2.39
C SER A 114 4.56 6.72 0.93
N ILE A 115 3.25 6.78 0.68
CA ILE A 115 2.70 6.87 -0.68
C ILE A 115 2.15 8.27 -0.89
N ILE A 116 2.56 8.94 -1.97
CA ILE A 116 2.02 10.23 -2.39
C ILE A 116 1.60 10.14 -3.86
N ALA A 117 0.29 10.02 -4.10
CA ALA A 117 -0.23 9.68 -5.43
C ALA A 117 -1.50 10.44 -5.81
N PHE A 118 -1.77 10.55 -7.12
CA PHE A 118 -3.03 11.07 -7.67
C PHE A 118 -3.38 12.50 -7.24
N ASN A 119 -2.39 13.38 -7.08
CA ASN A 119 -2.60 14.76 -6.66
C ASN A 119 -2.47 15.71 -7.86
N SER A 120 -3.57 16.28 -8.35
CA SER A 120 -3.67 16.83 -9.71
C SER A 120 -3.42 18.34 -9.87
N ASP A 121 -3.41 19.16 -8.81
CA ASP A 121 -3.17 20.61 -8.91
C ASP A 121 -2.64 21.26 -7.61
N PRO A 122 -1.55 22.06 -7.63
CA PRO A 122 -0.46 22.11 -8.61
C PRO A 122 0.78 21.32 -8.17
N GLN A 123 0.96 21.10 -6.87
CA GLN A 123 2.17 20.55 -6.25
C GLN A 123 1.81 19.71 -5.02
N ALA A 124 2.28 18.48 -4.95
CA ALA A 124 2.04 17.62 -3.80
C ALA A 124 2.74 18.18 -2.54
N ILE A 125 3.98 18.63 -2.66
CA ILE A 125 4.73 19.20 -1.53
C ILE A 125 5.14 20.63 -1.82
N VAL A 126 4.77 21.54 -0.92
CA VAL A 126 5.09 22.97 -1.01
C VAL A 126 5.74 23.47 0.28
N ILE A 127 6.81 24.23 0.12
CA ILE A 127 7.45 24.99 1.19
C ILE A 127 6.84 26.40 1.21
N GLY A 128 6.15 26.71 2.31
CA GLY A 128 5.54 28.01 2.46
C GLY A 128 6.56 29.10 2.73
N VAL A 129 6.89 29.90 1.72
CA VAL A 129 7.66 31.13 1.88
C VAL A 129 6.76 32.27 2.40
N GLY A 130 7.17 32.92 3.49
CA GLY A 130 6.68 34.24 3.86
C GLY A 130 5.57 34.39 4.92
N ALA A 131 5.21 33.39 5.73
CA ALA A 131 4.20 33.57 6.78
C ALA A 131 4.71 33.28 8.21
N ARG A 132 4.70 34.34 9.05
CA ARG A 132 4.83 34.35 10.51
C ARG A 132 6.04 33.57 11.07
N ALA A 133 7.24 34.06 10.79
CA ALA A 133 8.44 33.61 11.50
C ALA A 133 8.27 33.87 13.01
N GLU A 134 8.31 32.82 13.82
CA GLU A 134 8.47 32.96 15.28
C GLU A 134 9.90 33.45 15.57
N SER A 135 10.14 34.10 16.72
CA SER A 135 11.49 34.52 17.09
C SER A 135 12.42 33.30 17.18
N GLY A 136 13.57 33.33 16.49
CA GLY A 136 14.48 32.18 16.41
C GLY A 136 14.13 31.17 15.31
N ALA A 137 13.34 31.58 14.32
CA ALA A 137 12.87 30.70 13.27
C ALA A 137 13.98 30.12 12.39
N SER A 138 13.92 28.81 12.14
CA SER A 138 14.68 28.15 11.08
C SER A 138 13.83 28.06 9.81
N ALA A 139 14.48 27.96 8.65
CA ALA A 139 13.76 27.70 7.41
C ALA A 139 13.04 26.33 7.48
N PRO A 140 11.78 26.23 6.99
CA PRO A 140 11.08 24.98 6.91
C PRO A 140 11.79 24.03 5.93
N ALA A 141 11.71 22.73 6.20
CA ALA A 141 12.27 21.68 5.35
C ALA A 141 11.40 20.43 5.35
N VAL A 142 11.34 19.74 4.22
CA VAL A 142 10.66 18.45 4.09
C VAL A 142 11.66 17.45 3.51
N SER A 143 11.96 16.40 4.26
CA SER A 143 12.78 15.29 3.80
C SER A 143 11.91 14.07 3.56
N LEU A 144 12.02 13.44 2.40
CA LEU A 144 11.30 12.23 2.03
C LEU A 144 12.28 11.10 1.80
N ASN A 145 12.05 9.96 2.41
CA ASN A 145 12.83 8.76 2.20
C ASN A 145 11.90 7.57 1.92
N ARG A 146 12.14 6.87 0.81
CA ARG A 146 11.28 5.76 0.35
C ARG A 146 9.85 6.22 0.16
N THR A 147 9.65 7.14 -0.79
CA THR A 147 8.31 7.59 -1.17
C THR A 147 7.91 6.97 -2.49
N LEU A 148 6.72 6.39 -2.56
CA LEU A 148 6.10 6.02 -3.83
C LEU A 148 5.39 7.25 -4.41
N TRP A 149 5.84 7.68 -5.60
CA TRP A 149 5.24 8.78 -6.35
C TRP A 149 4.48 8.25 -7.56
N TYR A 150 3.23 8.67 -7.72
CA TYR A 150 2.43 8.27 -8.88
C TYR A 150 1.37 9.30 -9.26
N GLN A 151 1.29 9.65 -10.55
CA GLN A 151 0.25 10.53 -11.11
C GLN A 151 -0.02 11.84 -10.32
N ASN A 152 1.03 12.47 -9.80
CA ASN A 152 0.92 13.83 -9.29
C ASN A 152 1.16 14.84 -10.43
N GLY A 153 0.52 16.01 -10.37
CA GLY A 153 0.80 17.11 -11.29
C GLY A 153 2.26 17.56 -11.19
N ALA A 154 2.72 17.82 -9.97
CA ALA A 154 4.13 17.90 -9.63
C ALA A 154 4.37 17.30 -8.22
N ASN A 155 5.44 16.52 -8.06
CA ASN A 155 5.78 15.93 -6.76
C ASN A 155 6.18 17.00 -5.73
N THR A 156 6.92 18.03 -6.16
CA THR A 156 7.42 19.10 -5.30
C THR A 156 7.29 20.45 -5.99
N ASP A 157 7.45 21.52 -5.22
CA ASP A 157 7.52 22.91 -5.70
C ASP A 157 8.88 23.30 -6.31
N GLY A 158 9.84 22.37 -6.38
CA GLY A 158 11.21 22.62 -6.84
C GLY A 158 12.11 23.32 -5.80
N SER A 159 11.64 23.54 -4.58
CA SER A 159 12.44 24.11 -3.49
C SER A 159 13.57 23.17 -3.08
N ALA A 160 14.78 23.71 -2.91
CA ALA A 160 15.92 22.96 -2.36
C ALA A 160 15.71 22.51 -0.90
N ALA A 161 14.70 23.04 -0.22
CA ALA A 161 14.29 22.61 1.11
C ALA A 161 13.40 21.35 1.10
N VAL A 162 12.99 20.87 -0.08
CA VAL A 162 12.38 19.56 -0.27
C VAL A 162 13.43 18.60 -0.82
N THR A 163 13.83 17.62 -0.03
CA THR A 163 14.82 16.61 -0.43
C THR A 163 14.16 15.24 -0.48
N THR A 164 14.43 14.44 -1.51
CA THR A 164 13.93 13.07 -1.60
C THR A 164 15.08 12.07 -1.76
N ALA A 165 14.87 10.84 -1.30
CA ALA A 165 15.86 9.75 -1.37
C ALA A 165 15.17 8.38 -1.44
N ASN A 166 15.77 7.44 -2.17
CA ASN A 166 15.27 6.06 -2.32
C ASN A 166 13.82 5.97 -2.81
N ASP A 167 13.41 6.91 -3.67
CA ASP A 167 12.04 6.99 -4.17
C ASP A 167 11.69 5.83 -5.13
N PHE A 168 10.40 5.50 -5.14
CA PHE A 168 9.80 4.53 -6.04
C PHE A 168 8.78 5.23 -6.95
N SER A 169 8.49 4.60 -8.08
CA SER A 169 7.43 5.01 -9.00
C SER A 169 6.63 3.80 -9.47
N GLY A 170 5.36 4.04 -9.81
CA GLY A 170 4.43 3.00 -10.25
C GLY A 170 3.09 3.12 -9.55
N ASP A 171 2.07 2.43 -10.07
CA ASP A 171 0.72 2.51 -9.54
C ASP A 171 0.68 1.93 -8.11
N PRO A 172 0.21 2.69 -7.10
CA PRO A 172 -0.05 2.14 -5.76
C PRO A 172 -1.17 1.09 -5.76
N ALA A 173 -1.95 0.97 -6.84
CA ALA A 173 -2.97 -0.05 -7.05
C ALA A 173 -3.90 -0.18 -5.85
N PHE A 174 -4.51 0.93 -5.43
CA PHE A 174 -5.43 0.95 -4.29
C PHE A 174 -6.69 0.12 -4.57
N MET A 175 -7.27 -0.42 -3.51
CA MET A 175 -8.64 -0.93 -3.47
C MET A 175 -9.63 0.24 -3.42
N ASP A 176 -10.95 -0.04 -3.49
CA ASP A 176 -12.02 0.97 -3.56
C ASP A 176 -12.02 1.99 -2.39
N ASP A 177 -11.49 1.61 -1.23
CA ASP A 177 -11.38 2.52 -0.08
C ASP A 177 -10.25 3.56 -0.20
N GLY A 178 -9.44 3.48 -1.26
CA GLY A 178 -8.44 4.47 -1.61
C GLY A 178 -7.13 4.37 -0.83
N TYR A 179 -6.92 3.34 0.01
CA TYR A 179 -5.63 3.18 0.70
C TYR A 179 -5.16 1.74 0.88
N HIS A 180 -6.04 0.73 0.94
CA HIS A 180 -5.56 -0.65 0.92
C HIS A 180 -4.89 -0.92 -0.41
N ILE A 181 -3.69 -1.50 -0.39
CA ILE A 181 -2.95 -1.79 -1.61
C ILE A 181 -3.24 -3.20 -2.09
N LYS A 182 -3.26 -3.39 -3.41
CA LYS A 182 -3.27 -4.72 -4.01
C LYS A 182 -1.89 -5.35 -3.93
N ARG A 183 -1.81 -6.67 -4.07
CA ARG A 183 -0.51 -7.36 -4.10
C ARG A 183 0.41 -6.88 -5.23
N ILE A 184 -0.18 -6.48 -6.36
CA ILE A 184 0.54 -5.99 -7.55
C ILE A 184 1.04 -4.55 -7.42
N SER A 185 0.71 -3.88 -6.31
CA SER A 185 1.10 -2.50 -6.03
C SER A 185 2.61 -2.29 -6.13
N ALA A 186 3.00 -1.14 -6.65
CA ALA A 186 4.38 -0.68 -6.60
C ALA A 186 4.87 -0.41 -5.16
N ALA A 187 3.95 -0.28 -4.19
CA ALA A 187 4.26 -0.11 -2.77
C ALA A 187 4.66 -1.43 -2.07
N TYR A 188 4.27 -2.57 -2.65
CA TYR A 188 4.44 -3.86 -1.99
C TYR A 188 5.92 -4.23 -1.77
N GLY A 189 6.27 -4.52 -0.52
CA GLY A 189 7.57 -4.98 -0.05
C GLY A 189 8.71 -3.97 -0.26
N LYS A 190 8.39 -2.68 -0.38
CA LYS A 190 9.36 -1.59 -0.62
C LYS A 190 9.72 -0.79 0.62
N GLY A 191 8.99 -0.97 1.72
CA GLY A 191 9.27 -0.35 3.00
C GLY A 191 10.48 -0.97 3.71
N ASP A 192 11.01 -0.27 4.70
CA ASP A 192 12.16 -0.69 5.50
C ASP A 192 11.79 -1.59 6.69
N ALA A 193 12.79 -2.15 7.36
CA ALA A 193 12.63 -3.02 8.52
C ALA A 193 12.33 -2.27 9.85
N GLY A 194 12.26 -0.94 9.82
CA GLY A 194 12.04 -0.07 10.98
C GLY A 194 10.66 -0.19 11.62
N ALA A 195 10.57 0.16 12.91
CA ALA A 195 9.39 0.18 13.79
C ALA A 195 8.26 -0.81 13.44
N SER A 196 8.18 -1.93 14.17
CA SER A 196 7.07 -2.92 14.10
C SER A 196 5.79 -2.35 14.70
N ILE A 197 5.15 -1.44 13.98
CA ILE A 197 3.88 -0.81 14.37
C ILE A 197 2.79 -1.45 13.51
N PRO A 198 1.69 -1.93 14.11
CA PRO A 198 0.56 -2.38 13.32
C PRO A 198 0.10 -1.28 12.36
N ASP A 199 -0.32 -1.67 11.17
CA ASP A 199 -0.92 -0.74 10.23
C ASP A 199 -2.29 -0.23 10.71
N ARG A 200 -3.01 0.46 9.82
CA ARG A 200 -4.32 1.00 10.13
C ARG A 200 -5.33 -0.06 10.60
N ASP A 201 -5.32 -1.23 9.96
CA ASP A 201 -6.28 -2.31 10.17
C ASP A 201 -5.86 -3.26 11.32
N GLY A 202 -4.66 -3.04 11.85
CA GLY A 202 -4.09 -3.77 12.98
C GLY A 202 -3.17 -4.92 12.53
N ASP A 203 -2.89 -4.99 11.23
CA ASP A 203 -2.00 -5.97 10.65
C ASP A 203 -0.54 -5.65 11.00
N LEU A 204 0.21 -6.67 11.38
CA LEU A 204 1.57 -6.50 11.87
C LEU A 204 2.51 -6.08 10.74
N ARG A 205 3.45 -5.19 11.05
CA ARG A 205 4.54 -4.86 10.12
C ARG A 205 5.85 -5.52 10.58
N PRO A 206 6.50 -6.37 9.76
CA PRO A 206 6.08 -6.81 8.42
C PRO A 206 5.16 -8.05 8.46
N ILE A 207 4.27 -8.20 7.48
CA ILE A 207 3.72 -9.52 7.10
C ILE A 207 4.58 -10.07 5.96
N GLY A 208 5.51 -10.96 6.32
CA GLY A 208 6.51 -11.48 5.38
C GLY A 208 7.89 -10.86 5.61
N ALA A 209 8.66 -10.72 4.53
CA ALA A 209 10.07 -10.30 4.62
C ALA A 209 10.25 -8.78 4.74
N ASN A 210 9.40 -8.00 4.07
CA ASN A 210 9.50 -6.54 3.97
C ASN A 210 8.15 -5.91 4.31
N ARG A 211 8.17 -4.62 4.66
CA ARG A 211 6.95 -3.81 4.86
C ARG A 211 6.50 -3.20 3.55
N ASP A 212 5.26 -2.77 3.52
CA ASP A 212 4.71 -1.97 2.44
C ASP A 212 4.86 -0.47 2.72
N LEU A 213 4.93 0.30 1.65
CA LEU A 213 4.84 1.76 1.74
C LEU A 213 3.40 2.16 2.03
N GLY A 214 3.21 3.29 2.72
CA GLY A 214 1.88 3.82 3.01
C GLY A 214 1.18 3.16 4.18
N ALA A 215 -0.10 3.49 4.33
CA ALA A 215 -0.93 3.23 5.51
C ALA A 215 -1.40 1.77 5.67
N ASP A 216 -1.28 0.98 4.62
CA ASP A 216 -1.70 -0.42 4.56
C ASP A 216 -0.49 -1.36 4.49
N GLU A 217 -0.60 -2.53 5.10
CA GLU A 217 0.27 -3.68 4.87
C GLU A 217 -0.57 -4.79 4.24
N TYR A 218 -0.15 -5.31 3.10
CA TYR A 218 -0.83 -6.38 2.39
C TYR A 218 -0.81 -7.69 3.18
N ALA A 219 -1.84 -7.89 4.01
CA ALA A 219 -1.86 -8.89 5.06
C ALA A 219 -2.26 -10.33 4.64
N LYS A 220 -2.37 -10.65 3.34
CA LYS A 220 -2.91 -11.96 2.93
C LYS A 220 -1.97 -13.15 3.14
N ALA A 221 -0.65 -12.98 3.10
CA ALA A 221 0.32 -14.08 3.23
C ALA A 221 1.76 -13.60 3.47
N GLN A 222 2.63 -14.49 3.97
CA GLN A 222 4.07 -14.19 4.08
C GLN A 222 4.70 -13.91 2.72
N VAL A 223 4.43 -14.78 1.73
CA VAL A 223 4.80 -14.58 0.33
C VAL A 223 3.64 -15.06 -0.55
N VAL A 224 3.32 -14.26 -1.58
CA VAL A 224 2.37 -14.66 -2.64
C VAL A 224 3.12 -15.17 -3.85
N ARG A 225 2.67 -16.31 -4.38
CA ARG A 225 3.22 -16.96 -5.58
C ARG A 225 2.14 -17.15 -6.63
N TYR A 226 2.53 -17.07 -7.89
CA TYR A 226 1.63 -17.05 -9.03
C TYR A 226 1.88 -18.22 -9.96
N VAL A 227 0.80 -18.88 -10.35
CA VAL A 227 0.83 -20.04 -11.24
C VAL A 227 -0.18 -19.84 -12.36
N ALA A 228 0.24 -19.99 -13.61
CA ALA A 228 -0.65 -20.00 -14.76
C ALA A 228 -0.21 -21.05 -15.78
N ALA A 229 -1.12 -21.93 -16.18
CA ALA A 229 -0.83 -22.99 -17.15
C ALA A 229 -0.32 -22.40 -18.48
N GLY A 230 0.79 -22.95 -18.99
CA GLY A 230 1.40 -22.50 -20.25
C GLY A 230 2.24 -21.21 -20.15
N ALA A 231 2.39 -20.63 -18.95
CA ALA A 231 3.31 -19.51 -18.74
C ALA A 231 4.79 -19.94 -18.80
N GLY A 232 5.68 -18.98 -19.08
CA GLY A 232 7.12 -19.22 -19.19
C GLY A 232 7.94 -18.78 -17.97
N GLY A 233 7.31 -18.48 -16.83
CA GLY A 233 7.99 -17.96 -15.66
C GLY A 233 8.75 -19.03 -14.86
N ASP A 234 9.73 -18.57 -14.09
CA ASP A 234 10.61 -19.40 -13.27
C ASP A 234 10.47 -19.14 -11.76
N THR A 235 11.10 -19.99 -10.95
CA THR A 235 11.18 -19.84 -9.48
C THR A 235 11.77 -18.47 -9.10
N PRO A 236 11.31 -17.83 -8.02
CA PRO A 236 10.44 -18.38 -6.96
C PRO A 236 8.93 -18.19 -7.21
N CYS A 237 8.50 -17.91 -8.45
CA CYS A 237 7.09 -17.70 -8.81
C CYS A 237 6.45 -16.46 -8.15
N THR A 238 7.23 -15.46 -7.74
CA THR A 238 6.73 -14.24 -7.07
C THR A 238 6.42 -13.10 -8.04
N ASN A 239 6.78 -13.25 -9.32
CA ASN A 239 6.49 -12.27 -10.36
C ASN A 239 5.14 -12.57 -11.03
N TYR A 240 4.12 -11.78 -10.72
CA TYR A 240 2.77 -11.94 -11.29
C TYR A 240 2.73 -11.72 -12.81
N LEU A 241 3.69 -10.99 -13.38
CA LEU A 241 3.84 -10.77 -14.83
C LEU A 241 4.45 -11.97 -15.56
N SER A 242 5.09 -12.86 -14.81
CA SER A 242 5.72 -14.07 -15.34
C SER A 242 5.48 -15.23 -14.37
N PRO A 243 4.23 -15.70 -14.26
CA PRO A 243 3.87 -16.76 -13.32
C PRO A 243 4.52 -18.08 -13.72
N CYS A 244 4.72 -18.97 -12.74
CA CYS A 244 5.22 -20.30 -13.00
C CYS A 244 4.17 -21.15 -13.74
N PRO A 245 4.58 -22.04 -14.67
CA PRO A 245 3.63 -22.89 -15.40
C PRO A 245 2.97 -23.98 -14.54
N TRP A 246 3.59 -24.37 -13.42
CA TRP A 246 3.21 -25.58 -12.68
C TRP A 246 2.98 -25.29 -11.20
N ILE A 247 1.87 -25.82 -10.66
CA ILE A 247 1.53 -25.67 -9.23
C ILE A 247 2.64 -26.24 -8.34
N GLN A 248 3.18 -27.41 -8.69
CA GLN A 248 4.25 -28.01 -7.88
C GLN A 248 5.51 -27.13 -7.81
N THR A 249 5.84 -26.36 -8.85
CA THR A 249 7.00 -25.45 -8.83
C THR A 249 6.82 -24.36 -7.77
N ALA A 250 5.60 -23.81 -7.64
CA ALA A 250 5.31 -22.85 -6.59
C ALA A 250 5.31 -23.49 -5.19
N VAL A 251 4.75 -24.70 -5.05
CA VAL A 251 4.76 -25.45 -3.78
C VAL A 251 6.19 -25.75 -3.31
N ASP A 252 7.06 -26.17 -4.23
CA ASP A 252 8.46 -26.48 -3.93
C ASP A 252 9.27 -25.25 -3.53
N ALA A 253 8.90 -24.06 -4.05
CA ALA A 253 9.52 -22.80 -3.69
C ALA A 253 8.99 -22.20 -2.37
N SER A 254 7.89 -22.74 -1.82
CA SER A 254 7.14 -22.13 -0.72
C SER A 254 7.68 -22.42 0.68
N ASN A 255 7.47 -21.48 1.60
CA ASN A 255 7.57 -21.66 3.04
C ASN A 255 6.18 -21.88 3.67
N ALA A 256 6.12 -22.35 4.91
CA ALA A 256 4.86 -22.43 5.64
C ALA A 256 4.26 -21.02 5.85
N GLY A 257 2.98 -20.83 5.53
CA GLY A 257 2.30 -19.54 5.55
C GLY A 257 2.26 -18.79 4.20
N ASP A 258 2.88 -19.33 3.16
CA ASP A 258 2.77 -18.76 1.80
C ASP A 258 1.39 -19.01 1.18
N LEU A 259 0.99 -18.10 0.29
CA LEU A 259 -0.20 -18.20 -0.56
C LEU A 259 0.22 -18.45 -2.01
N ILE A 260 -0.36 -19.47 -2.63
CA ILE A 260 -0.20 -19.79 -4.05
C ILE A 260 -1.52 -19.47 -4.75
N LYS A 261 -1.52 -18.38 -5.52
CA LYS A 261 -2.61 -17.98 -6.41
C LYS A 261 -2.46 -18.72 -7.75
N VAL A 262 -3.48 -19.47 -8.14
CA VAL A 262 -3.48 -20.30 -9.35
C VAL A 262 -4.52 -19.80 -10.32
N ALA A 263 -4.09 -19.47 -11.54
CA ALA A 263 -5.00 -19.06 -12.59
C ALA A 263 -5.89 -20.23 -13.06
N GLY A 264 -7.05 -19.90 -13.61
CA GLY A 264 -7.92 -20.84 -14.29
C GLY A 264 -7.19 -21.56 -15.43
N GLY A 265 -7.53 -22.84 -15.62
CA GLY A 265 -6.84 -23.70 -16.57
C GLY A 265 -6.76 -25.14 -16.09
N SER A 266 -6.26 -26.02 -16.96
CA SER A 266 -6.07 -27.44 -16.68
C SER A 266 -4.62 -27.74 -16.32
N TYR A 267 -4.40 -28.26 -15.11
CA TYR A 267 -3.09 -28.60 -14.56
C TYR A 267 -2.96 -30.11 -14.48
N THR A 268 -2.19 -30.68 -15.41
CA THR A 268 -2.03 -32.13 -15.57
C THR A 268 -0.63 -32.64 -15.30
N ARG A 269 0.33 -31.72 -15.09
CA ARG A 269 1.74 -32.10 -14.94
C ARG A 269 1.96 -32.89 -13.65
N LEU A 270 2.33 -34.15 -13.82
CA LEU A 270 2.65 -35.06 -12.74
C LEU A 270 4.06 -34.79 -12.19
N ASN A 271 4.22 -35.09 -10.91
CA ASN A 271 5.50 -35.28 -10.24
C ASN A 271 5.49 -36.61 -9.49
N GLN A 272 6.69 -37.15 -9.26
CA GLN A 272 6.92 -38.31 -8.41
C GLN A 272 7.69 -37.86 -7.17
N LYS A 273 7.01 -37.84 -6.02
CA LYS A 273 7.59 -37.49 -4.72
C LYS A 273 7.12 -38.53 -3.71
N ASN A 274 8.00 -38.92 -2.79
CA ASN A 274 7.74 -39.94 -1.78
C ASN A 274 7.19 -41.27 -2.34
N GLY A 275 7.65 -41.68 -3.53
CA GLY A 275 7.21 -42.92 -4.18
C GLY A 275 5.78 -42.87 -4.76
N THR A 276 5.12 -41.71 -4.75
CA THR A 276 3.77 -41.53 -5.30
C THR A 276 3.76 -40.55 -6.48
N THR A 277 2.89 -40.81 -7.45
CA THR A 277 2.60 -39.91 -8.59
C THR A 277 1.41 -38.99 -8.29
N GLN A 278 1.57 -37.67 -8.43
CA GLN A 278 0.52 -36.69 -8.21
C GLN A 278 0.75 -35.39 -9.01
N VAL A 279 -0.26 -34.54 -9.15
CA VAL A 279 -0.07 -33.16 -9.66
C VAL A 279 0.48 -32.25 -8.56
N ILE A 280 -0.10 -32.31 -7.36
CA ILE A 280 0.29 -31.49 -6.20
C ILE A 280 0.71 -32.38 -5.04
N TYR A 281 1.90 -32.16 -4.51
CA TYR A 281 2.46 -32.81 -3.32
C TYR A 281 2.75 -31.74 -2.27
N LEU A 282 2.09 -31.81 -1.12
CA LEU A 282 2.21 -30.87 -0.01
C LEU A 282 2.88 -31.54 1.20
N ASP A 283 3.95 -30.93 1.67
CA ASP A 283 4.72 -31.32 2.86
C ASP A 283 4.93 -30.13 3.83
N ARG A 284 4.19 -29.04 3.59
CA ARG A 284 4.22 -27.79 4.37
C ARG A 284 2.85 -27.12 4.34
N SER A 285 2.55 -26.33 5.38
CA SER A 285 1.28 -25.61 5.52
C SER A 285 1.26 -24.36 4.64
N VAL A 286 0.85 -24.51 3.38
CA VAL A 286 0.62 -23.41 2.43
C VAL A 286 -0.87 -23.27 2.13
N SER A 287 -1.28 -22.11 1.66
CA SER A 287 -2.62 -21.89 1.11
C SER A 287 -2.56 -21.93 -0.41
N ILE A 288 -3.40 -22.72 -1.06
CA ILE A 288 -3.54 -22.77 -2.53
C ILE A 288 -4.95 -22.33 -2.89
N GLU A 289 -5.05 -21.26 -3.67
CA GLU A 289 -6.33 -20.70 -4.12
C GLU A 289 -6.39 -20.63 -5.64
N GLY A 290 -7.43 -21.26 -6.20
CA GLY A 290 -7.71 -21.24 -7.64
C GLY A 290 -8.67 -20.12 -8.06
N GLY A 291 -8.93 -20.05 -9.36
CA GLY A 291 -9.93 -19.15 -9.93
C GLY A 291 -9.38 -17.81 -10.40
N TYR A 292 -8.07 -17.62 -10.47
CA TYR A 292 -7.52 -16.33 -10.92
C TYR A 292 -7.48 -16.22 -12.44
N TYR A 293 -7.52 -15.00 -12.95
CA TYR A 293 -7.24 -14.76 -14.37
C TYR A 293 -5.74 -14.72 -14.64
N ALA A 294 -5.29 -15.34 -15.76
CA ALA A 294 -3.88 -15.52 -16.07
C ALA A 294 -3.16 -14.26 -16.65
N ARG A 295 -3.87 -13.16 -16.93
CA ARG A 295 -3.32 -12.00 -17.64
C ARG A 295 -4.00 -10.69 -17.23
N THR A 296 -3.29 -9.75 -16.62
CA THR A 296 -3.67 -8.33 -16.68
C THR A 296 -3.65 -7.88 -18.15
N ASP A 297 -4.79 -7.73 -18.78
CA ASP A 297 -4.89 -7.08 -20.06
C ASP A 297 -4.28 -5.66 -19.94
N THR A 298 -3.28 -5.36 -20.77
CA THR A 298 -2.57 -4.07 -20.89
C THR A 298 -1.47 -3.70 -19.89
N ASN A 299 -1.19 -4.48 -18.84
CA ASN A 299 -0.07 -4.21 -17.91
C ASN A 299 -0.15 -2.85 -17.17
N THR A 300 -1.27 -2.14 -17.29
CA THR A 300 -1.59 -0.95 -16.54
C THR A 300 -2.61 -1.32 -15.47
N ALA A 301 -2.13 -1.61 -14.27
CA ALA A 301 -2.92 -1.27 -13.09
C ALA A 301 -3.34 0.20 -13.30
N THR A 302 -4.64 0.42 -13.36
CA THR A 302 -5.22 1.76 -13.41
C THR A 302 -6.21 1.79 -12.27
N GLU A 303 -5.99 2.70 -11.33
CA GLU A 303 -6.91 2.92 -10.23
C GLU A 303 -8.37 3.10 -10.71
N GLY A 304 -9.31 2.44 -10.03
CA GLY A 304 -10.74 2.51 -10.33
C GLY A 304 -11.18 1.80 -11.62
N LEU A 305 -10.25 1.29 -12.43
CA LEU A 305 -10.51 0.35 -13.51
C LEU A 305 -10.02 -1.02 -13.08
N PHE A 306 -10.88 -1.69 -12.32
CA PHE A 306 -10.86 -3.12 -12.15
C PHE A 306 -10.79 -3.74 -13.54
N SER A 307 -9.66 -4.32 -13.89
CA SER A 307 -9.74 -5.46 -14.78
C SER A 307 -9.78 -6.66 -13.84
N ASP A 308 -10.68 -7.62 -14.08
CA ASP A 308 -10.84 -8.86 -13.30
C ASP A 308 -9.54 -9.72 -13.23
N TYR A 309 -8.43 -9.15 -13.67
CA TYR A 309 -7.19 -9.79 -14.06
C TYR A 309 -5.98 -9.43 -13.18
N ASP A 310 -6.18 -8.72 -12.07
CA ASP A 310 -5.11 -8.18 -11.22
C ASP A 310 -4.59 -9.14 -10.13
N TRP A 311 -4.98 -10.42 -10.20
CA TRP A 311 -4.68 -11.44 -9.19
C TRP A 311 -5.18 -11.10 -7.77
N GLU A 312 -6.09 -10.15 -7.57
CA GLU A 312 -6.53 -9.76 -6.22
C GLU A 312 -7.72 -10.57 -5.73
N ALA A 313 -8.67 -10.87 -6.63
CA ALA A 313 -9.85 -11.65 -6.36
C ALA A 313 -9.93 -12.89 -7.27
N PRO A 314 -10.38 -14.05 -6.73
CA PRO A 314 -10.63 -15.22 -7.55
C PRO A 314 -12.05 -15.20 -8.16
N HIS A 315 -12.16 -15.61 -9.42
CA HIS A 315 -13.36 -15.72 -10.25
C HIS A 315 -13.60 -17.18 -10.68
N ALA A 316 -13.69 -18.09 -9.70
CA ALA A 316 -13.70 -19.53 -9.93
C ALA A 316 -14.84 -20.06 -10.82
N ALA A 317 -15.95 -19.31 -10.93
CA ALA A 317 -17.05 -19.63 -11.85
C ALA A 317 -16.70 -19.35 -13.32
N GLU A 318 -15.88 -18.33 -13.58
CA GLU A 318 -15.52 -17.87 -14.93
C GLU A 318 -14.20 -18.51 -15.40
N THR A 319 -13.24 -18.67 -14.48
CA THR A 319 -11.91 -19.21 -14.74
C THR A 319 -11.56 -20.36 -13.81
N PRO A 320 -12.25 -21.50 -13.89
CA PRO A 320 -12.02 -22.62 -12.97
C PRO A 320 -10.58 -23.15 -13.06
N THR A 321 -9.95 -23.33 -11.90
CA THR A 321 -8.66 -24.05 -11.79
C THR A 321 -8.93 -25.54 -11.66
N ILE A 322 -8.55 -26.31 -12.68
CA ILE A 322 -8.82 -27.73 -12.78
C ILE A 322 -7.52 -28.50 -12.57
N VAL A 323 -7.45 -29.32 -11.53
CA VAL A 323 -6.32 -30.21 -11.26
C VAL A 323 -6.70 -31.61 -11.68
N ASN A 324 -6.04 -32.14 -12.72
CA ASN A 324 -6.42 -33.40 -13.34
C ASN A 324 -5.18 -34.27 -13.65
N PRO A 325 -4.91 -35.35 -12.89
CA PRO A 325 -3.81 -36.27 -13.19
C PRO A 325 -4.08 -37.18 -14.41
N ALA A 326 -5.23 -37.06 -15.08
CA ALA A 326 -5.63 -37.78 -16.29
C ALA A 326 -5.52 -39.31 -16.15
N GLY A 327 -6.02 -39.86 -15.04
CA GLY A 327 -5.94 -41.29 -14.73
C GLY A 327 -4.55 -41.83 -14.38
N GLN A 328 -3.50 -41.00 -14.37
CA GLN A 328 -2.11 -41.44 -14.20
C GLN A 328 -1.57 -41.21 -12.77
N GLY A 329 -2.40 -40.77 -11.83
CA GLY A 329 -2.00 -40.47 -10.46
C GLY A 329 -3.11 -39.84 -9.64
N ARG A 330 -2.73 -39.01 -8.67
CA ARG A 330 -3.66 -38.23 -7.84
C ARG A 330 -3.59 -36.75 -8.21
N ALA A 331 -4.70 -36.03 -8.06
CA ALA A 331 -4.67 -34.57 -8.13
C ALA A 331 -3.81 -33.99 -6.98
N LEU A 332 -3.94 -34.55 -5.78
CA LEU A 332 -3.32 -34.05 -4.56
C LEU A 332 -2.76 -35.19 -3.69
N TYR A 333 -1.62 -34.94 -3.05
CA TYR A 333 -1.03 -35.75 -2.00
C TYR A 333 -0.54 -34.84 -0.87
N VAL A 334 -0.87 -35.16 0.39
CA VAL A 334 -0.45 -34.38 1.57
C VAL A 334 0.32 -35.30 2.51
N ASN A 335 1.48 -34.84 2.98
CA ASN A 335 2.40 -35.59 3.84
C ASN A 335 2.89 -34.73 5.01
N GLY A 336 3.19 -35.38 6.14
CA GLY A 336 3.85 -34.75 7.29
C GLY A 336 2.94 -34.53 8.49
N VAL A 337 3.46 -34.79 9.67
CA VAL A 337 2.77 -34.54 10.95
C VAL A 337 2.70 -33.03 11.17
N GLY A 338 1.50 -32.51 11.45
CA GLY A 338 1.29 -31.07 11.70
C GLY A 338 1.25 -30.20 10.45
N VAL A 339 1.30 -30.79 9.25
CA VAL A 339 1.10 -30.09 7.98
C VAL A 339 -0.40 -29.85 7.78
N ASN A 340 -0.80 -28.58 7.76
CA ASN A 340 -2.18 -28.12 7.67
C ASN A 340 -2.34 -27.13 6.50
N PRO A 341 -2.25 -27.58 5.24
CA PRO A 341 -2.45 -26.71 4.09
C PRO A 341 -3.92 -26.35 3.94
N SER A 342 -4.20 -25.20 3.33
CA SER A 342 -5.54 -24.82 2.91
C SER A 342 -5.66 -24.90 1.40
N LEU A 343 -6.80 -25.37 0.89
CA LEU A 343 -7.11 -25.39 -0.53
C LEU A 343 -8.48 -24.77 -0.73
N SER A 344 -8.59 -23.76 -1.58
CA SER A 344 -9.83 -23.09 -1.93
C SER A 344 -9.97 -22.96 -3.44
N LEU A 345 -11.20 -23.04 -3.94
CA LEU A 345 -11.54 -22.72 -5.33
C LEU A 345 -10.81 -23.55 -6.40
N LEU A 346 -10.46 -24.80 -6.08
CA LEU A 346 -9.91 -25.79 -7.00
C LEU A 346 -10.97 -26.84 -7.36
N THR A 347 -11.03 -27.22 -8.63
CA THR A 347 -11.75 -28.40 -9.10
C THR A 347 -10.78 -29.56 -9.21
N LEU A 348 -10.88 -30.53 -8.31
CA LEU A 348 -10.09 -31.77 -8.35
C LEU A 348 -10.86 -32.84 -9.11
N THR A 349 -10.25 -33.38 -10.16
CA THR A 349 -10.86 -34.38 -11.06
C THR A 349 -9.80 -35.43 -11.42
N ASN A 350 -10.19 -36.48 -12.16
CA ASN A 350 -9.33 -37.58 -12.61
C ASN A 350 -9.66 -38.00 -14.04
#